data_AF-A0A1C0A6M8-F1
#
_entry.id   AF-A0A1C0A6M8-F1
#
_cell.length_a   1.000
_cell.length_b   1.000
_cell.length_c   1.000
_cell.angle_alpha   90.00
_cell.angle_beta   90.00
_cell.angle_gamma   90.00
#
_symmetry.space_group_name_H-M   'P 1'
#
loop_
_entity.id
_entity.type
_entity.pdbx_description
1 polymer ?
#
loop_
_entity_poly.entity_id
_entity_poly.type
_entity_poly.pdbx_seq_one_letter_code
_entity_poly.pdbx_strand_id
1 'polypeptide(L)'
;MLLTEDLKFLLKDCNDKLKEKYENQSNLARKDLRRLISKVAKFINLNRMEKVEIDKLMQGRPIIGVDGSVNKQGKVYPHYIELLQALAKSTDRSQDGIVKQRIFSPLIEDDMDMIKKKFSIANNQEDENDKIYPQEIAGKIRSSLLACLEVLVARDSILKYNPSLIMMDGSLIRYKIQAEEEWEELVELALERDVLIIGVIEEIGTRDISTLLGDDLPNKMTEMYDRELMFGLLGLGEMMLFGDSKDQLKKAFVRSSRDPGVVGIDILKEQSGAITDVASLVYSLTPEAGRGIPIWLDIVDEEVRISNKMMEMVIDNYLDPTLKQRLFHSKRADRVY
;
A
#
# COMPACT_ATOMS: atom_id res chain seq x y z
N MET A 1 29.44 1.51 -9.92
CA MET A 1 28.72 2.20 -11.02
C MET A 1 29.58 3.37 -11.46
N LEU A 2 30.04 3.40 -12.70
CA LEU A 2 30.83 4.52 -13.23
C LEU A 2 29.86 5.60 -13.73
N LEU A 3 29.97 6.82 -13.20
CA LEU A 3 29.18 7.97 -13.66
C LEU A 3 29.85 8.55 -14.92
N THR A 4 29.38 8.13 -16.10
CA THR A 4 29.90 8.59 -17.40
C THR A 4 29.35 9.97 -17.77
N GLU A 5 30.05 10.69 -18.65
CA GLU A 5 29.55 11.96 -19.20
C GLU A 5 28.25 11.77 -19.99
N ASP A 6 28.11 10.67 -20.72
CA ASP A 6 26.88 10.32 -21.42
C ASP A 6 25.70 10.17 -20.46
N LEU A 7 25.89 9.50 -19.31
CA LEU A 7 24.83 9.37 -18.30
C LEU A 7 24.45 10.74 -17.72
N LYS A 8 25.42 11.63 -17.48
CA LYS A 8 25.15 13.00 -17.03
C LYS A 8 24.36 13.79 -18.07
N PHE A 9 24.69 13.64 -19.36
CA PHE A 9 23.95 14.28 -20.44
C PHE A 9 22.51 13.77 -20.51
N LEU A 10 22.30 12.46 -20.49
CA LEU A 10 20.96 11.85 -20.50
C LEU A 10 20.10 12.31 -19.31
N LEU A 11 20.70 12.42 -18.12
CA LEU A 11 19.98 12.92 -16.94
C LEU A 11 19.61 14.40 -17.05
N LYS A 12 20.46 15.23 -17.65
CA LYS A 12 20.16 16.65 -17.89
C LYS A 12 19.04 16.82 -18.92
N ASP A 13 19.13 16.13 -20.05
CA ASP A 13 18.09 16.13 -21.09
C ASP A 13 16.74 15.64 -20.53
N CYS A 14 16.76 14.58 -19.71
CA CYS A 14 15.57 14.11 -19.00
C CYS A 14 14.99 15.18 -18.06
N ASN A 15 15.83 15.84 -17.25
CA ASN A 15 15.41 16.93 -16.37
C ASN A 15 14.75 18.08 -17.14
N ASP A 16 15.33 18.48 -18.27
CA ASP A 16 14.83 19.61 -19.05
C ASP A 16 13.47 19.29 -19.68
N LYS A 17 13.28 18.06 -20.17
CA LYS A 17 11.97 17.56 -20.65
C LYS A 17 10.92 17.52 -19.54
N LEU A 18 11.31 17.12 -18.32
CA LEU A 18 10.41 17.12 -17.16
C LEU A 18 10.06 18.55 -16.75
N LYS A 19 11.02 19.48 -16.72
CA LYS A 19 10.74 20.90 -16.47
C LYS A 19 9.80 21.48 -17.51
N GLU A 20 10.04 21.22 -18.79
CA GLU A 20 9.17 21.68 -19.87
C GLU A 20 7.74 21.15 -19.69
N LYS A 21 7.61 19.86 -19.29
CA LYS A 21 6.34 19.27 -18.92
C LYS A 21 5.71 20.04 -17.76
N TYR A 22 6.33 20.16 -16.61
CA TYR A 22 5.64 20.70 -15.42
C TYR A 22 5.57 22.25 -15.34
N GLU A 23 6.60 22.99 -15.78
CA GLU A 23 6.62 24.46 -15.73
C GLU A 23 5.66 25.10 -16.74
N ASN A 24 5.50 24.51 -17.94
CA ASN A 24 4.56 25.02 -18.95
C ASN A 24 3.11 24.53 -18.75
N GLN A 25 2.87 23.60 -17.81
CA GLN A 25 1.56 23.01 -17.50
C GLN A 25 0.88 23.66 -16.29
N SER A 26 1.64 24.29 -15.37
CA SER A 26 1.15 24.70 -14.04
C SER A 26 1.02 26.22 -13.83
N ASN A 27 0.72 27.03 -14.85
CA ASN A 27 0.47 28.48 -14.64
C ASN A 27 -0.72 28.78 -13.70
N LEU A 28 -1.41 27.76 -13.24
CA LEU A 28 -2.42 27.85 -12.20
C LEU A 28 -1.76 28.03 -10.82
N ALA A 29 -1.94 29.21 -10.22
CA ALA A 29 -1.42 29.46 -8.89
C ALA A 29 -2.05 28.49 -7.87
N ARG A 30 -1.31 28.15 -6.80
CA ARG A 30 -1.76 27.25 -5.72
C ARG A 30 -3.16 27.58 -5.20
N LYS A 31 -3.48 28.88 -5.08
CA LYS A 31 -4.80 29.35 -4.63
C LYS A 31 -5.92 29.00 -5.60
N ASP A 32 -5.65 29.08 -6.90
CA ASP A 32 -6.61 28.76 -7.95
C ASP A 32 -6.82 27.24 -8.06
N LEU A 33 -5.75 26.45 -8.00
CA LEU A 33 -5.84 24.98 -7.95
C LEU A 33 -6.67 24.52 -6.75
N ARG A 34 -6.39 25.10 -5.57
CA ARG A 34 -7.17 24.82 -4.37
C ARG A 34 -8.65 25.15 -4.53
N ARG A 35 -8.97 26.29 -5.16
CA ARG A 35 -10.36 26.70 -5.44
C ARG A 35 -11.06 25.74 -6.41
N LEU A 36 -10.36 25.20 -7.41
CA LEU A 36 -10.92 24.17 -8.30
C LEU A 36 -11.22 22.89 -7.53
N ILE A 37 -10.25 22.39 -6.76
CA ILE A 37 -10.40 21.16 -5.97
C ILE A 37 -11.54 21.30 -4.94
N SER A 38 -11.79 22.50 -4.40
CA SER A 38 -12.95 22.77 -3.54
C SER A 38 -14.32 22.47 -4.17
N LYS A 39 -14.41 22.31 -5.49
CA LYS A 39 -15.64 21.87 -6.15
C LYS A 39 -15.96 20.39 -5.90
N VAL A 40 -14.94 19.57 -5.67
CA VAL A 40 -15.06 18.10 -5.57
C VAL A 40 -14.62 17.54 -4.20
N ALA A 41 -14.01 18.37 -3.37
CA ALA A 41 -13.51 18.00 -2.04
C ALA A 41 -13.61 19.15 -1.02
N LYS A 42 -13.55 18.81 0.27
CA LYS A 42 -13.54 19.77 1.39
C LYS A 42 -12.18 19.79 2.07
N PHE A 43 -11.65 20.97 2.35
CA PHE A 43 -10.43 21.11 3.15
C PHE A 43 -10.78 21.33 4.61
N ILE A 44 -10.12 20.61 5.51
CA ILE A 44 -10.39 20.62 6.95
C ILE A 44 -9.05 20.72 7.69
N ASN A 45 -8.96 21.61 8.66
CA ASN A 45 -7.81 21.66 9.56
C ASN A 45 -7.96 20.59 10.65
N LEU A 46 -6.88 19.87 10.89
CA LEU A 46 -6.74 18.86 11.92
C LEU A 46 -5.87 19.41 13.05
N ASN A 47 -6.13 18.91 14.25
CA ASN A 47 -5.25 19.10 15.39
C ASN A 47 -4.64 17.75 15.75
N ARG A 48 -3.44 17.77 16.33
CA ARG A 48 -2.96 16.58 17.03
C ARG A 48 -3.86 16.33 18.23
N MET A 49 -4.20 15.08 18.44
CA MET A 49 -5.04 14.61 19.52
C MET A 49 -4.25 14.64 20.81
N GLU A 50 -4.86 15.19 21.84
CA GLU A 50 -4.43 15.03 23.20
C GLU A 50 -4.70 13.60 23.67
N LYS A 51 -3.98 13.16 24.70
CA LYS A 51 -4.12 11.81 25.25
C LYS A 51 -5.58 11.46 25.58
N VAL A 52 -6.34 12.41 26.14
CA VAL A 52 -7.75 12.20 26.49
C VAL A 52 -8.63 11.93 25.26
N GLU A 53 -8.31 12.54 24.12
CA GLU A 53 -9.05 12.32 22.87
C GLU A 53 -8.72 10.94 22.28
N ILE A 54 -7.45 10.55 22.33
CA ILE A 54 -7.02 9.19 21.95
C ILE A 54 -7.69 8.15 22.85
N ASP A 55 -7.66 8.34 24.17
CA ASP A 55 -8.26 7.41 25.13
C ASP A 55 -9.78 7.24 24.89
N LYS A 56 -10.48 8.33 24.51
CA LYS A 56 -11.90 8.28 24.14
C LYS A 56 -12.14 7.51 22.84
N LEU A 57 -11.32 7.75 21.82
CA LEU A 57 -11.43 7.05 20.53
C LEU A 57 -11.12 5.55 20.69
N MET A 58 -10.15 5.22 21.53
CA MET A 58 -9.69 3.85 21.73
C MET A 58 -10.53 3.06 22.73
N GLN A 59 -11.23 3.73 23.66
CA GLN A 59 -12.06 3.09 24.69
C GLN A 59 -11.30 2.01 25.49
N GLY A 60 -10.00 2.21 25.72
CA GLY A 60 -9.13 1.25 26.40
C GLY A 60 -8.75 -0.01 25.59
N ARG A 61 -9.17 -0.10 24.32
CA ARG A 61 -8.79 -1.18 23.39
C ARG A 61 -7.54 -0.79 22.59
N PRO A 62 -6.69 -1.75 22.20
CA PRO A 62 -5.46 -1.45 21.46
C PRO A 62 -5.73 -1.04 20.00
N ILE A 63 -4.73 -0.43 19.39
CA ILE A 63 -4.63 -0.26 17.94
C ILE A 63 -3.83 -1.44 17.38
N ILE A 64 -4.26 -1.99 16.26
CA ILE A 64 -3.50 -2.98 15.49
C ILE A 64 -2.95 -2.33 14.23
N GLY A 65 -1.67 -2.54 13.95
CA GLY A 65 -1.08 -2.27 12.63
C GLY A 65 -0.91 -3.58 11.87
N VAL A 66 -1.19 -3.56 10.58
CA VAL A 66 -1.10 -4.74 9.69
C VAL A 66 -0.28 -4.40 8.46
N ASP A 67 0.69 -5.26 8.18
CA ASP A 67 1.51 -5.18 6.97
C ASP A 67 1.96 -6.59 6.52
N GLY A 68 2.43 -6.68 5.28
CA GLY A 68 2.88 -7.89 4.61
C GLY A 68 4.27 -7.75 4.01
N SER A 69 5.07 -8.80 4.11
CA SER A 69 6.38 -8.91 3.46
C SER A 69 6.45 -10.10 2.53
N VAL A 70 7.22 -9.94 1.46
CA VAL A 70 7.58 -11.03 0.57
C VAL A 70 9.07 -10.98 0.26
N ASN A 71 9.73 -12.14 0.31
CA ASN A 71 11.09 -12.28 -0.19
C ASN A 71 11.21 -13.53 -1.06
N LYS A 72 12.22 -13.54 -1.94
CA LYS A 72 12.40 -14.52 -3.01
C LYS A 72 13.83 -15.05 -3.04
N GLN A 73 13.95 -16.37 -3.21
CA GLN A 73 15.18 -17.03 -3.62
C GLN A 73 15.04 -17.56 -5.05
N GLY A 74 16.05 -17.34 -5.89
CA GLY A 74 15.97 -17.55 -7.33
C GLY A 74 15.53 -16.30 -8.11
N LYS A 75 15.80 -16.24 -9.41
CA LYS A 75 15.64 -15.01 -10.21
C LYS A 75 14.81 -15.16 -11.48
N VAL A 76 14.75 -16.36 -12.06
CA VAL A 76 14.18 -16.57 -13.40
C VAL A 76 12.96 -17.46 -13.25
N TYR A 77 11.84 -17.12 -13.88
CA TYR A 77 10.67 -18.00 -13.94
C TYR A 77 11.01 -19.28 -14.72
N PRO A 78 10.55 -20.47 -14.29
CA PRO A 78 9.77 -20.78 -13.08
C PRO A 78 10.63 -21.03 -11.83
N HIS A 79 11.95 -20.92 -11.95
CA HIS A 79 13.00 -21.26 -10.99
C HIS A 79 13.17 -20.25 -9.86
N TYR A 80 12.12 -20.09 -9.05
CA TYR A 80 12.17 -19.35 -7.79
C TYR A 80 11.19 -19.90 -6.74
N ILE A 81 11.47 -19.55 -5.49
CA ILE A 81 10.62 -19.80 -4.33
C ILE A 81 10.49 -18.47 -3.56
N GLU A 82 9.27 -18.16 -3.14
CA GLU A 82 8.93 -16.95 -2.40
C GLU A 82 8.35 -17.33 -1.03
N LEU A 83 8.79 -16.64 0.01
CA LEU A 83 8.17 -16.65 1.33
C LEU A 83 7.35 -15.38 1.47
N LEU A 84 6.06 -15.53 1.69
CA LEU A 84 5.11 -14.47 2.00
C LEU A 84 4.80 -14.54 3.51
N GLN A 85 4.73 -13.40 4.16
CA GLN A 85 4.40 -13.27 5.56
C GLN A 85 3.51 -12.04 5.76
N ALA A 86 2.53 -12.13 6.66
CA ALA A 86 1.81 -10.97 7.17
C ALA A 86 1.86 -10.95 8.69
N LEU A 87 1.82 -9.74 9.26
CA LEU A 87 1.86 -9.50 10.71
C LEU A 87 0.74 -8.52 11.08
N ALA A 88 -0.06 -8.89 12.09
CA ALA A 88 -0.90 -7.97 12.84
C ALA A 88 -0.28 -7.72 14.22
N LYS A 89 0.12 -6.49 14.51
CA LYS A 89 0.82 -6.11 15.75
C LYS A 89 0.02 -5.10 16.57
N SER A 90 -0.12 -5.39 17.86
CA SER A 90 -0.84 -4.56 18.82
C SER A 90 0.03 -3.53 19.50
N THR A 91 -0.51 -2.32 19.69
CA THR A 91 0.13 -1.29 20.54
C THR A 91 0.25 -1.73 21.99
N ASP A 92 -0.55 -2.72 22.43
CA ASP A 92 -0.37 -3.39 23.71
C ASP A 92 0.78 -4.41 23.61
N ARG A 93 1.91 -4.07 24.25
CA ARG A 93 3.13 -4.88 24.23
C ARG A 93 3.01 -6.23 24.94
N SER A 94 1.94 -6.47 25.69
CA SER A 94 1.68 -7.80 26.27
C SER A 94 1.17 -8.81 25.24
N GLN A 95 0.88 -8.36 24.01
CA GLN A 95 0.33 -9.18 22.94
C GLN A 95 1.41 -9.45 21.88
N ASP A 96 1.76 -10.72 21.67
CA ASP A 96 2.88 -11.16 20.82
C ASP A 96 2.68 -10.94 19.30
N GLY A 97 1.60 -10.29 18.89
CA GLY A 97 1.19 -10.18 17.48
C GLY A 97 0.58 -11.47 16.93
N ILE A 98 0.18 -11.44 15.66
CA ILE A 98 -0.34 -12.59 14.91
C ILE A 98 0.37 -12.64 13.56
N VAL A 99 1.00 -13.78 13.25
CA VAL A 99 1.76 -13.97 12.02
C VAL A 99 1.14 -15.10 11.22
N LYS A 100 1.00 -14.91 9.91
CA LYS A 100 0.70 -15.98 8.95
C LYS A 100 1.70 -15.96 7.81
N GLN A 101 2.01 -17.15 7.29
CA GLN A 101 3.04 -17.35 6.28
C GLN A 101 2.53 -18.28 5.19
N ARG A 102 3.03 -18.08 3.96
CA ARG A 102 2.83 -18.99 2.83
C ARG A 102 4.09 -19.07 1.99
N ILE A 103 4.43 -20.26 1.53
CA ILE A 103 5.41 -20.46 0.47
C ILE A 103 4.69 -20.42 -0.88
N PHE A 104 5.28 -19.75 -1.86
CA PHE A 104 4.83 -19.77 -3.25
C PHE A 104 5.98 -20.15 -4.17
N SER A 105 5.75 -21.08 -5.10
CA SER A 105 6.72 -21.40 -6.15
C SER A 105 6.01 -21.90 -7.42
N PRO A 106 6.33 -21.37 -8.61
CA PRO A 106 5.80 -21.90 -9.86
C PRO A 106 6.18 -23.35 -10.17
N LEU A 107 7.04 -23.97 -9.36
CA LEU A 107 7.46 -25.36 -9.46
C LEU A 107 6.60 -26.31 -8.61
N ILE A 108 5.80 -25.78 -7.67
CA ILE A 108 4.89 -26.57 -6.84
C ILE A 108 3.58 -26.77 -7.63
N GLU A 109 3.04 -27.98 -7.59
CA GLU A 109 1.86 -28.38 -8.39
C GLU A 109 0.67 -27.46 -8.17
N ASP A 110 0.28 -27.22 -6.91
CA ASP A 110 -0.84 -26.35 -6.55
C ASP A 110 -0.71 -24.93 -7.14
N ASP A 111 0.47 -24.31 -6.96
CA ASP A 111 0.74 -22.96 -7.46
C ASP A 111 0.82 -22.93 -8.99
N MET A 112 1.41 -23.96 -9.61
CA MET A 112 1.48 -24.11 -11.06
C MET A 112 0.09 -24.24 -11.67
N ASP A 113 -0.81 -24.98 -11.03
CA ASP A 113 -2.18 -25.16 -11.50
C ASP A 113 -3.01 -23.88 -11.32
N MET A 114 -2.79 -23.13 -10.24
CA MET A 114 -3.32 -21.76 -10.10
C MET A 114 -2.86 -20.86 -11.25
N ILE A 115 -1.56 -20.90 -11.58
CA ILE A 115 -0.99 -20.11 -12.70
C ILE A 115 -1.63 -20.53 -14.02
N LYS A 116 -1.68 -21.84 -14.34
CA LYS A 116 -2.27 -22.35 -15.58
C LYS A 116 -3.74 -21.95 -15.72
N LYS A 117 -4.52 -22.07 -14.66
CA LYS A 117 -5.94 -21.70 -14.64
C LYS A 117 -6.14 -20.21 -14.90
N LYS A 118 -5.39 -19.32 -14.25
CA LYS A 118 -5.50 -17.88 -14.52
C LYS A 118 -4.94 -17.50 -15.89
N PHE A 119 -3.89 -18.18 -16.35
CA PHE A 119 -3.29 -17.96 -17.67
C PHE A 119 -4.24 -18.33 -18.81
N SER A 120 -4.97 -19.45 -18.70
CA SER A 120 -5.95 -19.85 -19.71
C SER A 120 -7.14 -18.89 -19.78
N ILE A 121 -7.61 -18.37 -18.63
CA ILE A 121 -8.67 -17.36 -18.59
C ILE A 121 -8.20 -16.05 -19.24
N ALA A 122 -6.98 -15.59 -18.93
CA ALA A 122 -6.46 -14.32 -19.41
C ALA A 122 -6.23 -14.30 -20.93
N ASN A 123 -5.79 -15.41 -21.53
CA ASN A 123 -5.46 -15.48 -22.95
C ASN A 123 -6.58 -16.08 -23.83
N ASN A 124 -7.80 -16.21 -23.30
CA ASN A 124 -8.99 -16.54 -24.09
C ASN A 124 -9.62 -15.29 -24.78
N GLN A 125 -8.99 -14.12 -24.70
CA GLN A 125 -9.42 -12.88 -25.39
C GLN A 125 -8.51 -12.63 -26.61
N GLU A 126 -9.12 -12.39 -27.77
CA GLU A 126 -8.54 -12.55 -29.12
C GLU A 126 -7.51 -11.50 -29.59
N ASP A 127 -7.07 -10.56 -28.73
CA ASP A 127 -6.11 -9.54 -29.16
C ASP A 127 -4.64 -10.00 -28.95
N GLU A 128 -3.94 -10.28 -30.05
CA GLU A 128 -2.54 -10.74 -30.03
C GLU A 128 -1.56 -9.74 -29.39
N ASN A 129 -1.97 -8.48 -29.22
CA ASN A 129 -1.17 -7.41 -28.60
C ASN A 129 -1.21 -7.41 -27.07
N ASP A 130 -2.12 -8.15 -26.43
CA ASP A 130 -2.30 -8.22 -24.96
C ASP A 130 -1.95 -9.60 -24.37
N LYS A 131 -0.98 -10.31 -24.97
CA LYS A 131 -0.51 -11.61 -24.44
C LYS A 131 0.12 -11.44 -23.06
N ILE A 132 -0.58 -11.90 -22.02
CA ILE A 132 -0.07 -11.90 -20.64
C ILE A 132 0.85 -13.11 -20.44
N TYR A 133 2.07 -12.87 -19.96
CA TYR A 133 3.04 -13.93 -19.71
C TYR A 133 2.80 -14.67 -18.38
N PRO A 134 3.16 -15.96 -18.24
CA PRO A 134 2.98 -16.71 -17.00
C PRO A 134 3.65 -16.07 -15.77
N GLN A 135 4.78 -15.39 -15.97
CA GLN A 135 5.47 -14.66 -14.90
C GLN A 135 4.63 -13.50 -14.33
N GLU A 136 3.87 -12.82 -15.18
CA GLU A 136 2.98 -11.72 -14.75
C GLU A 136 1.76 -12.27 -14.00
N ILE A 137 1.20 -13.39 -14.47
CA ILE A 137 0.13 -14.12 -13.76
C ILE A 137 0.61 -14.57 -12.37
N ALA A 138 1.81 -15.15 -12.28
CA ALA A 138 2.40 -15.53 -11.00
C ALA A 138 2.58 -14.33 -10.06
N GLY A 139 3.01 -13.18 -10.59
CA GLY A 139 3.09 -11.93 -9.83
C GLY A 139 1.73 -11.45 -9.29
N LYS A 140 0.67 -11.53 -10.11
CA LYS A 140 -0.71 -11.20 -9.68
C LYS A 140 -1.22 -12.17 -8.61
N ILE A 141 -0.97 -13.47 -8.77
CA ILE A 141 -1.32 -14.49 -7.77
C ILE A 141 -0.62 -14.18 -6.45
N ARG A 142 0.69 -13.96 -6.46
CA ARG A 142 1.46 -13.59 -5.26
C ARG A 142 0.90 -12.36 -4.56
N SER A 143 0.53 -11.31 -5.31
CA SER A 143 -0.08 -10.10 -4.74
C SER A 143 -1.40 -10.43 -4.02
N SER A 144 -2.26 -11.26 -4.63
CA SER A 144 -3.50 -11.74 -4.00
C SER A 144 -3.24 -12.58 -2.75
N LEU A 145 -2.24 -13.46 -2.79
CA LEU A 145 -1.88 -14.28 -1.64
C LEU A 145 -1.40 -13.44 -0.45
N LEU A 146 -0.59 -12.41 -0.70
CA LEU A 146 -0.14 -11.50 0.34
C LEU A 146 -1.32 -10.71 0.93
N ALA A 147 -2.18 -10.16 0.07
CA ALA A 147 -3.41 -9.46 0.48
C ALA A 147 -4.31 -10.33 1.36
N CYS A 148 -4.50 -11.59 0.98
CA CYS A 148 -5.25 -12.57 1.77
C CYS A 148 -4.60 -12.78 3.15
N LEU A 149 -3.27 -12.97 3.23
CA LEU A 149 -2.57 -13.11 4.51
C LEU A 149 -2.76 -11.88 5.42
N GLU A 150 -2.66 -10.67 4.87
CA GLU A 150 -2.86 -9.40 5.60
C GLU A 150 -4.29 -9.31 6.17
N VAL A 151 -5.31 -9.62 5.36
CA VAL A 151 -6.71 -9.64 5.80
C VAL A 151 -6.95 -10.70 6.88
N LEU A 152 -6.35 -11.88 6.72
CA LEU A 152 -6.51 -12.97 7.69
C LEU A 152 -5.86 -12.65 9.05
N VAL A 153 -4.68 -12.03 9.09
CA VAL A 153 -4.08 -11.61 10.37
C VAL A 153 -4.86 -10.45 11.00
N ALA A 154 -5.42 -9.54 10.19
CA ALA A 154 -6.32 -8.50 10.68
C ALA A 154 -7.57 -9.10 11.34
N ARG A 155 -8.24 -10.03 10.66
CA ARG A 155 -9.44 -10.72 11.17
C ARG A 155 -9.14 -11.49 12.47
N ASP A 156 -8.06 -12.27 12.48
CA ASP A 156 -7.66 -13.04 13.65
C ASP A 156 -7.29 -12.11 14.83
N SER A 157 -6.80 -10.89 14.56
CA SER A 157 -6.53 -9.88 15.60
C SER A 157 -7.80 -9.34 16.25
N ILE A 158 -8.89 -9.19 15.49
CA ILE A 158 -10.20 -8.82 16.04
C ILE A 158 -10.69 -9.89 17.00
N LEU A 159 -10.61 -11.16 16.59
CA LEU A 159 -11.05 -12.28 17.39
C LEU A 159 -10.25 -12.43 18.69
N LYS A 160 -8.93 -12.24 18.61
CA LYS A 160 -8.00 -12.48 19.73
C LYS A 160 -7.89 -11.30 20.70
N TYR A 161 -7.84 -10.08 20.18
CA TYR A 161 -7.47 -8.89 20.95
C TYR A 161 -8.59 -7.86 21.09
N ASN A 162 -9.66 -7.96 20.29
CA ASN A 162 -10.78 -7.02 20.28
C ASN A 162 -10.30 -5.55 20.27
N PRO A 163 -9.54 -5.12 19.25
CA PRO A 163 -9.01 -3.77 19.15
C PRO A 163 -10.12 -2.74 18.93
N SER A 164 -9.79 -1.45 19.05
CA SER A 164 -10.67 -0.37 18.63
C SER A 164 -10.49 -0.03 17.15
N LEU A 165 -9.27 -0.21 16.64
CA LEU A 165 -8.90 0.20 15.28
C LEU A 165 -7.83 -0.71 14.70
N ILE A 166 -7.95 -1.00 13.40
CA ILE A 166 -6.96 -1.65 12.56
C ILE A 166 -6.46 -0.66 11.50
N MET A 167 -5.15 -0.44 11.48
CA MET A 167 -4.43 0.29 10.43
C MET A 167 -3.84 -0.73 9.45
N MET A 168 -4.38 -0.78 8.23
CA MET A 168 -3.82 -1.54 7.13
C MET A 168 -2.81 -0.66 6.38
N ASP A 169 -1.63 -1.18 6.07
CA ASP A 169 -0.72 -0.50 5.14
C ASP A 169 -1.24 -0.64 3.70
N GLY A 170 -1.49 0.49 3.05
CA GLY A 170 -2.12 0.58 1.74
C GLY A 170 -3.64 0.73 1.73
N SER A 171 -4.20 0.86 0.52
CA SER A 171 -5.63 1.17 0.31
C SER A 171 -6.52 -0.04 0.55
N LEU A 172 -7.66 0.17 1.22
CA LEU A 172 -8.64 -0.89 1.47
C LEU A 172 -9.22 -1.50 0.19
N ILE A 173 -9.27 -0.74 -0.92
CA ILE A 173 -9.77 -1.25 -2.21
C ILE A 173 -8.92 -2.41 -2.73
N ARG A 174 -7.63 -2.45 -2.37
CA ARG A 174 -6.72 -3.55 -2.74
C ARG A 174 -7.25 -4.86 -2.21
N TYR A 175 -7.65 -4.91 -0.94
CA TYR A 175 -8.13 -6.13 -0.29
C TYR A 175 -9.45 -6.60 -0.89
N LYS A 176 -10.37 -5.67 -1.15
CA LYS A 176 -11.63 -5.96 -1.87
C LYS A 176 -11.41 -6.61 -3.24
N ILE A 177 -10.38 -6.19 -3.99
CA ILE A 177 -10.07 -6.74 -5.32
C ILE A 177 -9.26 -8.04 -5.24
N GLN A 178 -8.34 -8.14 -4.28
CA GLN A 178 -7.31 -9.17 -4.27
C GLN A 178 -7.58 -10.33 -3.31
N ALA A 179 -8.48 -10.15 -2.34
CA ALA A 179 -8.88 -11.10 -1.30
C ALA A 179 -10.35 -10.88 -0.93
N GLU A 180 -11.24 -10.89 -1.93
CA GLU A 180 -12.65 -10.48 -1.81
C GLU A 180 -13.40 -11.24 -0.69
N GLU A 181 -13.31 -12.58 -0.68
CA GLU A 181 -13.99 -13.43 0.30
C GLU A 181 -13.52 -13.13 1.73
N GLU A 182 -12.21 -13.14 1.96
CA GLU A 182 -11.66 -12.87 3.29
C GLU A 182 -11.91 -11.42 3.72
N TRP A 183 -11.95 -10.48 2.77
CA TRP A 183 -12.23 -9.07 3.02
C TRP A 183 -13.67 -8.86 3.49
N GLU A 184 -14.64 -9.52 2.85
CA GLU A 184 -16.04 -9.47 3.27
C GLU A 184 -16.22 -9.98 4.70
N GLU A 185 -15.58 -11.11 5.05
CA GLU A 185 -15.60 -11.65 6.41
C GLU A 185 -14.98 -10.68 7.44
N LEU A 186 -13.85 -10.04 7.08
CA LEU A 186 -13.21 -9.05 7.94
C LEU A 186 -14.11 -7.84 8.17
N VAL A 187 -14.76 -7.33 7.12
CA VAL A 187 -15.67 -6.18 7.20
C VAL A 187 -16.86 -6.51 8.07
N GLU A 188 -17.51 -7.66 7.86
CA GLU A 188 -18.66 -8.08 8.68
C GLU A 188 -18.27 -8.16 10.16
N LEU A 189 -17.16 -8.84 10.47
CA LEU A 189 -16.67 -8.99 11.84
C LEU A 189 -16.32 -7.64 12.48
N ALA A 190 -15.70 -6.74 11.75
CA ALA A 190 -15.31 -5.43 12.27
C ALA A 190 -16.53 -4.53 12.55
N LEU A 191 -17.55 -4.57 11.69
CA LEU A 191 -18.80 -3.87 11.93
C LEU A 191 -19.57 -4.46 13.12
N GLU A 192 -19.62 -5.79 13.24
CA GLU A 192 -20.25 -6.48 14.38
C GLU A 192 -19.59 -6.10 15.72
N ARG A 193 -18.26 -5.96 15.73
CA ARG A 193 -17.48 -5.70 16.95
C ARG A 193 -17.11 -4.24 17.20
N ASP A 194 -17.67 -3.32 16.42
CA ASP A 194 -17.36 -1.89 16.51
C ASP A 194 -15.84 -1.64 16.49
N VAL A 195 -15.17 -2.21 15.47
CA VAL A 195 -13.74 -2.04 15.18
C VAL A 195 -13.58 -1.22 13.92
N LEU A 196 -12.90 -0.09 14.01
CA LEU A 196 -12.59 0.74 12.85
C LEU A 196 -11.55 0.07 11.96
N ILE A 197 -11.77 0.03 10.64
CA ILE A 197 -10.76 -0.42 9.67
C ILE A 197 -10.38 0.77 8.80
N ILE A 198 -9.09 1.09 8.77
CA ILE A 198 -8.55 2.19 7.98
C ILE A 198 -7.41 1.68 7.11
N GLY A 199 -7.32 2.17 5.88
CA GLY A 199 -6.12 2.06 5.07
C GLY A 199 -5.30 3.34 5.15
N VAL A 200 -3.99 3.21 5.28
CA VAL A 200 -3.04 4.33 5.25
C VAL A 200 -2.16 4.16 4.02
N ILE A 201 -2.20 5.12 3.10
CA ILE A 201 -1.63 4.99 1.76
C ILE A 201 -0.49 5.98 1.61
N GLU A 202 0.75 5.49 1.56
CA GLU A 202 1.91 6.34 1.28
C GLU A 202 1.94 6.80 -0.18
N GLU A 203 1.89 5.84 -1.11
CA GLU A 203 2.08 6.11 -2.52
C GLU A 203 0.74 6.20 -3.25
N ILE A 204 0.30 7.45 -3.47
CA ILE A 204 -0.94 7.75 -4.17
C ILE A 204 -0.70 7.75 -5.68
N GLY A 205 -1.15 6.67 -6.34
CA GLY A 205 -1.10 6.50 -7.80
C GLY A 205 -2.41 6.80 -8.53
N THR A 206 -3.40 7.40 -7.87
CA THR A 206 -4.73 7.67 -8.43
C THR A 206 -4.78 8.98 -9.22
N ARG A 207 -5.87 9.16 -9.97
CA ARG A 207 -6.20 10.36 -10.75
C ARG A 207 -7.62 10.83 -10.42
N ASP A 208 -8.06 10.62 -9.18
CA ASP A 208 -9.44 10.85 -8.76
C ASP A 208 -9.78 12.34 -8.89
N ILE A 209 -8.86 13.24 -8.50
CA ILE A 209 -9.05 14.70 -8.62
C ILE A 209 -9.19 15.12 -10.07
N SER A 210 -8.28 14.66 -10.94
CA SER A 210 -8.28 15.09 -12.34
C SER A 210 -9.48 14.53 -13.10
N THR A 211 -9.87 13.30 -12.80
CA THR A 211 -11.08 12.66 -13.35
C THR A 211 -12.36 13.38 -12.92
N LEU A 212 -12.46 13.78 -11.65
CA LEU A 212 -13.65 14.47 -11.13
C LEU A 212 -13.77 15.91 -11.63
N LEU A 213 -12.66 16.61 -11.83
CA LEU A 213 -12.67 17.98 -12.35
C LEU A 213 -12.84 18.02 -13.88
N GLY A 214 -12.31 17.05 -14.61
CA GLY A 214 -12.42 16.99 -16.07
C GLY A 214 -11.98 18.29 -16.74
N ASP A 215 -12.87 18.86 -17.56
CA ASP A 215 -12.62 20.09 -18.33
C ASP A 215 -12.47 21.37 -17.47
N ASP A 216 -12.78 21.31 -16.16
CA ASP A 216 -12.49 22.42 -15.24
C ASP A 216 -10.98 22.59 -14.97
N LEU A 217 -10.19 21.55 -15.19
CA LEU A 217 -8.73 21.62 -15.13
C LEU A 217 -8.17 22.09 -16.47
N PRO A 218 -7.05 22.84 -16.48
CA PRO A 218 -6.31 23.06 -17.71
C PRO A 218 -6.00 21.72 -18.40
N ASN A 219 -6.17 21.61 -19.72
CA ASN A 219 -5.93 20.38 -20.53
C ASN A 219 -4.58 19.71 -20.24
N LYS A 220 -3.62 20.51 -19.78
CA LYS A 220 -2.26 20.10 -19.43
C LYS A 220 -2.16 19.36 -18.08
N MET A 221 -3.18 19.48 -17.23
CA MET A 221 -3.26 18.91 -15.88
C MET A 221 -4.27 17.76 -15.77
N THR A 222 -5.05 17.47 -16.81
CA THR A 222 -6.10 16.42 -16.79
C THR A 222 -5.51 15.01 -16.62
N GLU A 223 -4.26 14.81 -17.04
CA GLU A 223 -3.53 13.53 -16.95
C GLU A 223 -2.62 13.42 -15.71
N MET A 224 -2.62 14.43 -14.83
CA MET A 224 -1.78 14.42 -13.63
C MET A 224 -2.34 13.47 -12.58
N TYR A 225 -1.45 12.79 -11.88
CA TYR A 225 -1.77 12.01 -10.70
C TYR A 225 -2.10 12.91 -9.51
N ASP A 226 -2.91 12.39 -8.60
CA ASP A 226 -3.35 13.10 -7.40
C ASP A 226 -2.14 13.53 -6.54
N ARG A 227 -1.11 12.70 -6.41
CA ARG A 227 0.13 13.06 -5.70
C ARG A 227 0.80 14.31 -6.28
N GLU A 228 0.72 14.50 -7.60
CA GLU A 228 1.34 15.62 -8.30
C GLU A 228 0.53 16.90 -8.08
N LEU A 229 -0.80 16.80 -8.17
CA LEU A 229 -1.72 17.92 -7.92
C LEU A 229 -1.70 18.39 -6.46
N MET A 230 -1.49 17.47 -5.52
CA MET A 230 -1.53 17.73 -4.09
C MET A 230 -0.18 18.12 -3.48
N PHE A 231 0.93 17.95 -4.21
CA PHE A 231 2.27 18.22 -3.71
C PHE A 231 2.41 19.69 -3.27
N GLY A 232 2.63 19.90 -1.97
CA GLY A 232 2.72 21.22 -1.36
C GLY A 232 1.40 22.00 -1.30
N LEU A 233 0.27 21.41 -1.69
CA LEU A 233 -1.04 22.06 -1.70
C LEU A 233 -1.63 22.21 -0.29
N LEU A 234 -1.49 21.18 0.56
CA LEU A 234 -2.03 21.17 1.92
C LEU A 234 -1.11 21.89 2.92
N GLY A 235 -1.73 22.55 3.90
CA GLY A 235 -1.05 22.97 5.12
C GLY A 235 -0.62 21.77 5.98
N LEU A 236 0.38 21.94 6.84
CA LEU A 236 0.70 20.93 7.86
C LEU A 236 -0.51 20.77 8.79
N GLY A 237 -0.95 19.53 9.02
CA GLY A 237 -2.15 19.24 9.79
C GLY A 237 -3.44 19.59 9.05
N GLU A 238 -3.44 19.58 7.72
CA GLU A 238 -4.64 19.79 6.91
C GLU A 238 -5.00 18.49 6.18
N MET A 239 -6.31 18.24 6.03
CA MET A 239 -6.85 17.19 5.18
C MET A 239 -7.70 17.74 4.04
N MET A 240 -7.75 16.99 2.94
CA MET A 240 -8.71 17.10 1.86
C MET A 240 -9.62 15.88 1.89
N LEU A 241 -10.89 16.08 2.22
CA LEU A 241 -11.92 15.05 2.24
C LEU A 241 -12.65 15.00 0.90
N PHE A 242 -12.63 13.85 0.23
CA PHE A 242 -13.37 13.67 -1.01
C PHE A 242 -14.89 13.68 -0.78
N GLY A 243 -15.64 13.99 -1.84
CA GLY A 243 -17.08 13.68 -1.92
C GLY A 243 -17.38 12.18 -1.73
N ASP A 244 -18.64 11.80 -1.84
CA ASP A 244 -18.99 10.38 -1.78
C ASP A 244 -18.61 9.68 -3.09
N SER A 245 -17.88 8.57 -2.98
CA SER A 245 -17.48 7.73 -4.10
C SER A 245 -18.40 6.50 -4.24
N LYS A 246 -18.31 5.84 -5.39
CA LYS A 246 -19.08 4.62 -5.69
C LYS A 246 -18.46 3.35 -5.12
N ASP A 247 -17.23 3.40 -4.65
CA ASP A 247 -16.43 2.24 -4.22
C ASP A 247 -16.70 1.78 -2.77
N GLN A 248 -17.73 2.33 -2.11
CA GLN A 248 -18.10 2.06 -0.71
C GLN A 248 -17.01 2.42 0.31
N LEU A 249 -16.05 3.24 -0.07
CA LEU A 249 -15.04 3.79 0.84
C LEU A 249 -15.23 5.30 0.97
N LYS A 250 -14.82 5.86 2.10
CA LYS A 250 -14.64 7.30 2.25
C LYS A 250 -13.15 7.59 2.24
N LYS A 251 -12.72 8.54 1.40
CA LYS A 251 -11.30 8.85 1.16
C LYS A 251 -10.95 10.26 1.62
N ALA A 252 -9.73 10.41 2.12
CA ALA A 252 -9.12 11.70 2.39
C ALA A 252 -7.62 11.67 2.04
N PHE A 253 -7.08 12.84 1.74
CA PHE A 253 -5.63 13.08 1.74
C PHE A 253 -5.26 13.94 2.92
N VAL A 254 -4.16 13.63 3.60
CA VAL A 254 -3.71 14.32 4.80
C VAL A 254 -2.24 14.70 4.65
N ARG A 255 -1.88 15.90 5.10
CA ARG A 255 -0.47 16.25 5.30
C ARG A 255 -0.14 16.19 6.78
N SER A 256 0.35 15.02 7.20
CA SER A 256 0.62 14.64 8.59
C SER A 256 2.06 14.92 9.05
N SER A 257 2.96 15.31 8.14
CA SER A 257 4.36 15.66 8.45
C SER A 257 4.81 16.89 7.66
N ARG A 258 6.06 17.32 7.92
CA ARG A 258 6.68 18.43 7.16
C ARG A 258 6.94 18.09 5.70
N ASP A 259 6.89 16.81 5.32
CA ASP A 259 6.93 16.40 3.93
C ASP A 259 5.85 17.15 3.13
N PRO A 260 6.17 17.71 1.95
CA PRO A 260 5.20 18.42 1.11
C PRO A 260 4.16 17.49 0.46
N GLY A 261 4.44 16.19 0.39
CA GLY A 261 3.50 15.16 -0.05
C GLY A 261 2.34 14.97 0.91
N VAL A 262 1.35 14.20 0.43
CA VAL A 262 0.17 13.84 1.21
C VAL A 262 0.12 12.32 1.33
N VAL A 263 -0.42 11.83 2.44
CA VAL A 263 -0.78 10.43 2.62
C VAL A 263 -2.27 10.26 2.39
N GLY A 264 -2.68 9.14 1.82
CA GLY A 264 -4.07 8.76 1.67
C GLY A 264 -4.59 8.06 2.92
N ILE A 265 -5.86 8.30 3.22
CA ILE A 265 -6.62 7.57 4.21
C ILE A 265 -7.91 7.12 3.55
N ASP A 266 -8.24 5.84 3.64
CA ASP A 266 -9.56 5.33 3.33
C ASP A 266 -10.17 4.56 4.51
N ILE A 267 -11.50 4.60 4.58
CA ILE A 267 -12.30 3.96 5.62
C ILE A 267 -13.58 3.42 5.00
N LEU A 268 -14.20 2.42 5.62
CA LEU A 268 -15.50 1.91 5.22
C LEU A 268 -16.56 3.03 5.20
N LYS A 269 -17.47 3.02 4.23
CA LYS A 269 -18.55 4.02 4.13
C LYS A 269 -19.44 4.03 5.36
N GLU A 270 -19.71 2.87 5.93
CA GLU A 270 -20.45 2.64 7.17
C GLU A 270 -19.79 3.32 8.37
N GLN A 271 -18.47 3.46 8.34
CA GLN A 271 -17.63 4.08 9.38
C GLN A 271 -17.23 5.53 9.04
N SER A 272 -17.75 6.10 7.94
CA SER A 272 -17.34 7.41 7.42
C SER A 272 -17.47 8.58 8.40
N GLY A 273 -18.33 8.46 9.41
CA GLY A 273 -18.46 9.44 10.49
C GLY A 273 -17.17 9.65 11.30
N ALA A 274 -16.28 8.65 11.35
CA ALA A 274 -15.04 8.68 12.10
C ALA A 274 -13.83 9.22 11.31
N ILE A 275 -13.98 9.56 10.02
CA ILE A 275 -12.82 9.84 9.15
C ILE A 275 -11.96 11.02 9.63
N THR A 276 -12.58 12.06 10.20
CA THR A 276 -11.85 13.23 10.73
C THR A 276 -11.07 12.87 12.00
N ASP A 277 -11.64 12.04 12.87
CA ASP A 277 -11.00 11.59 14.10
C ASP A 277 -9.83 10.64 13.78
N VAL A 278 -10.04 9.72 12.84
CA VAL A 278 -9.00 8.85 12.29
C VAL A 278 -7.87 9.65 11.65
N ALA A 279 -8.18 10.67 10.84
CA ALA A 279 -7.17 11.53 10.22
C ALA A 279 -6.36 12.30 11.28
N SER A 280 -7.02 12.76 12.35
CA SER A 280 -6.36 13.40 13.50
C SER A 280 -5.48 12.41 14.26
N LEU A 281 -5.93 11.15 14.43
CA LEU A 281 -5.13 10.08 15.05
C LEU A 281 -3.87 9.79 14.21
N VAL A 282 -4.03 9.60 12.90
CA VAL A 282 -2.89 9.41 11.97
C VAL A 282 -1.91 10.57 12.11
N TYR A 283 -2.38 11.81 12.04
CA TYR A 283 -1.53 12.99 12.23
C TYR A 283 -0.80 12.98 13.59
N SER A 284 -1.46 12.54 14.65
CA SER A 284 -0.90 12.48 16.00
C SER A 284 0.19 11.43 16.15
N LEU A 285 0.03 10.29 15.50
CA LEU A 285 0.99 9.17 15.53
C LEU A 285 2.12 9.32 14.51
N THR A 286 1.99 10.23 13.53
CA THR A 286 3.03 10.53 12.55
C THR A 286 4.12 11.42 13.15
N PRO A 287 5.41 11.02 13.07
CA PRO A 287 6.53 11.89 13.40
C PRO A 287 6.58 13.12 12.49
N GLU A 288 6.75 14.32 13.07
CA GLU A 288 6.73 15.58 12.31
C GLU A 288 7.80 15.65 11.20
N ALA A 289 8.97 15.07 11.44
CA ALA A 289 10.08 14.98 10.47
C ALA A 289 10.06 13.69 9.62
N GLY A 290 9.00 12.88 9.72
CA GLY A 290 8.87 11.62 8.98
C GLY A 290 8.23 11.80 7.59
N ARG A 291 8.05 10.67 6.90
CA ARG A 291 7.47 10.56 5.54
C ARG A 291 5.94 10.73 5.47
N GLY A 292 5.29 11.08 6.58
CA GLY A 292 3.83 11.21 6.66
C GLY A 292 3.12 9.97 7.25
N ILE A 293 3.83 8.86 7.42
CA ILE A 293 3.27 7.60 7.93
C ILE A 293 3.31 7.55 9.48
N PRO A 294 2.26 7.02 10.14
CA PRO A 294 2.28 6.76 11.58
C PRO A 294 3.45 5.88 11.99
N ILE A 295 4.12 6.23 13.10
CA ILE A 295 5.27 5.45 13.60
C ILE A 295 4.92 3.99 13.87
N TRP A 296 3.66 3.70 14.20
CA TRP A 296 3.23 2.34 14.46
C TRP A 296 3.30 1.46 13.21
N LEU A 297 2.92 1.98 12.04
CA LEU A 297 3.04 1.25 10.78
C LEU A 297 4.51 1.06 10.38
N ASP A 298 5.37 2.04 10.60
CA ASP A 298 6.83 1.87 10.39
C ASP A 298 7.41 0.73 11.24
N ILE A 299 6.92 0.56 12.48
CA ILE A 299 7.34 -0.55 13.35
C ILE A 299 6.82 -1.90 12.81
N VAL A 300 5.58 -1.94 12.30
CA VAL A 300 5.03 -3.18 11.73
C VAL A 300 5.76 -3.58 10.45
N ASP A 301 6.04 -2.64 9.54
CA ASP A 301 6.83 -2.86 8.30
C ASP A 301 8.22 -3.43 8.61
N GLU A 302 8.95 -2.80 9.55
CA GLU A 302 10.28 -3.25 9.96
C GLU A 302 10.25 -4.70 10.50
N GLU A 303 9.23 -5.04 11.30
CA GLU A 303 9.13 -6.36 11.95
C GLU A 303 8.59 -7.46 11.05
N VAL A 304 7.68 -7.14 10.12
CA VAL A 304 7.15 -8.15 9.18
C VAL A 304 8.20 -8.51 8.12
N ARG A 305 9.20 -7.66 7.92
CA ARG A 305 10.20 -7.77 6.86
C ARG A 305 10.97 -9.08 6.87
N ILE A 306 10.83 -9.85 5.79
CA ILE A 306 11.66 -11.03 5.56
C ILE A 306 13.00 -10.57 4.95
N SER A 307 14.05 -10.52 5.77
CA SER A 307 15.40 -10.18 5.28
C SER A 307 15.99 -11.27 4.37
N ASN A 308 16.94 -10.90 3.49
CA ASN A 308 17.64 -11.88 2.64
C ASN A 308 18.35 -12.95 3.48
N LYS A 309 18.97 -12.55 4.60
CA LYS A 309 19.62 -13.47 5.53
C LYS A 309 18.63 -14.48 6.11
N MET A 310 17.43 -14.02 6.49
CA MET A 310 16.38 -14.91 6.98
C MET A 310 15.92 -15.88 5.90
N MET A 311 15.69 -15.40 4.68
CA MET A 311 15.31 -16.24 3.54
C MET A 311 16.39 -17.31 3.26
N GLU A 312 17.66 -16.92 3.20
CA GLU A 312 18.78 -17.85 3.02
C GLU A 312 18.83 -18.88 4.15
N MET A 313 18.72 -18.45 5.42
CA MET A 313 18.71 -19.38 6.56
C MET A 313 17.56 -20.39 6.49
N VAL A 314 16.34 -19.94 6.17
CA VAL A 314 15.18 -20.85 6.07
C VAL A 314 15.39 -21.85 4.93
N ILE A 315 15.82 -21.39 3.75
CA ILE A 315 16.07 -22.29 2.62
C ILE A 315 17.20 -23.28 2.92
N ASP A 316 18.26 -22.84 3.59
CA ASP A 316 19.45 -23.69 3.85
C ASP A 316 19.20 -24.78 4.88
N ASN A 317 18.29 -24.52 5.83
CA ASN A 317 17.95 -25.50 6.88
C ASN A 317 16.86 -26.48 6.48
N TYR A 318 15.95 -26.09 5.57
CA TYR A 318 14.73 -26.86 5.31
C TYR A 318 14.61 -27.39 3.87
N LEU A 319 15.40 -26.88 2.92
CA LEU A 319 15.38 -27.37 1.54
C LEU A 319 16.56 -28.30 1.26
N ASP A 320 16.31 -29.38 0.52
CA ASP A 320 17.39 -30.27 0.06
C ASP A 320 18.48 -29.47 -0.69
N PRO A 321 19.76 -29.59 -0.30
CA PRO A 321 20.84 -28.80 -0.91
C PRO A 321 20.98 -29.03 -2.42
N THR A 322 20.72 -30.25 -2.90
CA THR A 322 20.79 -30.58 -4.33
C THR A 322 19.65 -29.91 -5.09
N LEU A 323 18.43 -29.90 -4.54
CA LEU A 323 17.29 -29.17 -5.11
C LEU A 323 17.55 -27.66 -5.12
N LYS A 324 18.04 -27.10 -4.02
CA LYS A 324 18.43 -25.68 -3.93
C LYS A 324 19.42 -25.31 -5.03
N GLN A 325 20.51 -26.08 -5.15
CA GLN A 325 21.55 -25.81 -6.15
C GLN A 325 21.03 -25.95 -7.59
N ARG A 326 20.20 -26.96 -7.85
CA ARG A 326 19.68 -27.23 -9.19
C ARG A 326 18.63 -26.21 -9.63
N LEU A 327 17.75 -25.78 -8.71
CA LEU A 327 16.54 -25.05 -9.05
C LEU A 327 16.61 -23.55 -8.74
N PHE A 328 17.37 -23.12 -7.74
CA PHE A 328 17.29 -21.73 -7.24
C PHE A 328 18.64 -20.99 -7.22
N HIS A 329 19.75 -21.70 -7.45
CA HIS A 329 21.07 -21.07 -7.51
C HIS A 329 21.23 -20.20 -8.75
N SER A 330 21.74 -18.98 -8.56
CA SER A 330 22.05 -18.09 -9.67
C SER A 330 23.54 -18.16 -10.00
N LYS A 331 23.89 -18.54 -11.23
CA LYS A 331 25.28 -18.48 -11.73
C LYS A 331 25.93 -17.08 -11.64
N ARG A 332 25.13 -16.03 -11.45
CA ARG A 332 25.66 -14.67 -11.21
C ARG A 332 26.31 -14.54 -9.82
N ALA A 333 25.90 -15.36 -8.85
CA ALA A 333 26.50 -15.39 -7.51
C ALA A 333 27.92 -15.98 -7.52
N ASP A 334 28.27 -16.76 -8.55
CA ASP A 334 29.59 -17.37 -8.72
C ASP A 334 30.59 -16.45 -9.46
N ARG A 335 30.23 -15.17 -9.69
CA ARG A 335 31.12 -14.23 -10.36
C ARG A 335 32.24 -13.82 -9.39
N VAL A 336 33.47 -13.95 -9.86
CA VAL A 336 34.70 -13.72 -9.08
C VAL A 336 35.13 -12.25 -9.08
N TYR A 337 34.36 -11.35 -9.69
CA TYR A 337 34.72 -9.94 -9.91
C TYR A 337 33.69 -8.96 -9.37
#